data_AF-A0A2M6YC04-F1
#
_entry.id   AF-A0A2M6YC04-F1
#
_cell.length_a   1.000
_cell.length_b   1.000
_cell.length_c   1.000
_cell.angle_alpha   90.00
_cell.angle_beta   90.00
_cell.angle_gamma   90.00
#
_symmetry.space_group_name_H-M   'P 1'
#
loop_
_entity.id
_entity.type
_entity.pdbx_description
1 polymer ?
#
loop_
_entity_poly.entity_id
_entity_poly.type
_entity_poly.pdbx_seq_one_letter_code
_entity_poly.pdbx_strand_id
1 'polypeptide(L)'
;AYEPVWSVGSDESASPEHCAKVINQLREIVSTQTPIIYGGDVNSSNIYNFVSRPEIDGVLVGRAGLIASSFIKICRIVAEYKKII
;
A
#
# COMPACT_ATOMS: atom_id res chain seq x y z
N ALA A 1 3.50 2.69 8.74
CA ALA A 1 3.11 2.85 7.32
C ALA A 1 4.05 3.85 6.68
N TYR A 2 4.39 3.69 5.39
CA TYR A 2 5.06 4.72 4.62
C TYR A 2 4.02 5.57 3.89
N GLU A 3 3.98 6.86 4.22
CA GLU A 3 3.01 7.83 3.70
C GLU A 3 3.75 8.92 2.91
N PRO A 4 3.80 8.83 1.57
CA PRO A 4 4.31 9.92 0.75
C PRO A 4 3.33 11.08 0.83
N VAL A 5 3.61 12.05 1.71
CA VAL A 5 2.68 13.13 2.11
C VAL A 5 2.12 13.93 0.94
N TRP A 6 2.87 14.06 -0.16
CA TRP A 6 2.41 14.72 -1.39
C TRP A 6 1.29 13.95 -2.12
N SER A 7 1.10 12.67 -1.82
CA SER A 7 0.04 11.82 -2.39
C SER A 7 -1.10 11.54 -1.41
N VAL A 8 -1.01 12.00 -0.16
CA VAL A 8 -2.05 11.77 0.85
C VAL A 8 -3.18 12.79 0.65
N GLY A 9 -4.40 12.31 0.41
CA GLY A 9 -5.56 13.17 0.14
C GLY A 9 -5.56 13.83 -1.24
N SER A 10 -4.59 13.49 -2.09
CA SER A 10 -4.53 13.86 -3.51
C SER A 10 -5.39 12.90 -4.34
N ASP A 11 -5.71 13.30 -5.57
CA ASP A 11 -6.24 12.39 -6.61
C ASP A 11 -5.12 11.67 -7.38
N GLU A 12 -3.86 12.02 -7.10
CA GLU A 12 -2.67 11.41 -7.67
C GLU A 12 -1.97 10.50 -6.67
N SER A 13 -1.88 9.21 -7.01
CA SER A 13 -1.11 8.24 -6.26
C SER A 13 0.38 8.35 -6.57
N ALA A 14 1.25 8.18 -5.56
CA ALA A 14 2.68 8.07 -5.78
C ALA A 14 3.03 6.89 -6.71
N SER A 15 4.10 7.01 -7.51
CA SER A 15 4.58 5.90 -8.36
C SER A 15 4.83 4.65 -7.51
N PRO A 16 4.27 3.48 -7.88
CA PRO A 16 4.53 2.24 -7.17
C PRO A 16 6.01 1.84 -7.13
N GLU A 17 6.76 2.11 -8.20
CA GLU A 17 8.21 1.89 -8.27
C GLU A 17 8.97 2.77 -7.27
N HIS A 18 8.58 4.04 -7.18
CA HIS A 18 9.14 4.96 -6.20
C HIS A 18 8.86 4.48 -4.77
N CYS A 19 7.62 4.11 -4.48
CA CYS A 19 7.23 3.60 -3.17
C CYS A 19 7.99 2.32 -2.80
N ALA A 20 8.13 1.37 -3.73
CA ALA A 20 8.89 0.14 -3.53
C ALA A 20 10.36 0.43 -3.19
N LYS A 21 11.00 1.34 -3.94
CA LYS A 21 12.39 1.77 -3.70
C LYS A 21 12.56 2.37 -2.30
N VAL A 22 11.70 3.31 -1.91
CA VAL A 22 11.77 3.96 -0.60
C VAL A 22 11.52 2.96 0.52
N ILE A 23 10.52 2.08 0.37
CA ILE A 23 10.22 1.06 1.38
C ILE A 23 11.39 0.08 1.55
N ASN A 24 12.06 -0.32 0.46
CA ASN A 24 13.26 -1.15 0.56
C ASN A 24 14.37 -0.48 1.38
N GLN A 25 14.61 0.82 1.15
CA GLN A 25 15.57 1.60 1.94
C GLN A 25 15.15 1.74 3.41
N LEU A 26 13.85 1.92 3.68
CA LEU A 26 13.34 1.98 5.05
C LEU A 26 13.57 0.67 5.81
N ARG A 27 13.45 -0.49 5.15
CA ARG A 27 13.71 -1.80 5.79
C ARG A 27 15.13 -1.95 6.31
N GLU A 28 16.10 -1.36 5.62
CA GLU A 28 17.50 -1.35 6.07
C GLU A 28 17.67 -0.59 7.39
N ILE A 29 16.78 0.36 7.68
CA ILE A 29 16.81 1.21 8.89
C ILE A 29 16.01 0.57 10.03
N VAL A 30 14.80 0.07 9.76
CA VAL A 30 13.87 -0.37 10.82
C VAL A 30 13.96 -1.85 11.17
N SER A 31 14.34 -2.71 10.22
CA SER A 31 14.44 -4.18 10.28
C SER A 31 13.79 -4.80 9.04
N THR A 32 14.41 -5.86 8.51
CA THR A 32 13.88 -6.66 7.40
C THR A 32 12.61 -7.43 7.74
N GLN A 33 12.34 -7.67 9.02
CA GLN A 33 11.14 -8.38 9.49
C GLN A 33 9.95 -7.48 9.77
N THR A 34 10.16 -6.16 9.87
CA THR A 34 9.08 -5.21 10.17
C THR A 34 8.19 -5.05 8.95
N PRO A 35 6.87 -5.31 9.06
CA PRO A 35 5.96 -5.05 7.96
C PRO A 35 5.87 -3.56 7.64
N ILE A 36 6.09 -3.17 6.38
CA ILE A 36 5.95 -1.80 5.90
C ILE A 36 4.84 -1.77 4.86
N ILE A 37 3.74 -1.12 5.23
CA ILE A 37 2.56 -0.92 4.38
C ILE A 37 2.58 0.48 3.73
N TYR A 38 2.03 0.60 2.52
CA TYR A 38 1.87 1.86 1.79
C TYR A 38 0.62 2.63 2.28
N GLY A 39 0.72 3.92 2.55
CA GLY A 39 -0.39 4.75 3.03
C GLY A 39 -0.67 6.03 2.23
N GLY A 40 -0.23 6.10 0.96
CA GLY A 40 -0.69 7.18 0.08
C GLY A 40 -2.10 6.92 -0.49
N ASP A 41 -2.51 7.65 -1.53
CA ASP A 41 -3.81 7.43 -2.17
C ASP A 41 -3.91 6.04 -2.79
N VAL A 42 -4.72 5.19 -2.14
CA VAL A 42 -4.99 3.81 -2.56
C VAL A 42 -6.47 3.51 -2.51
N ASN A 43 -6.94 2.84 -3.56
CA ASN A 43 -8.33 2.50 -3.75
C ASN A 43 -8.46 1.19 -4.55
N SER A 44 -9.69 0.75 -4.79
CA SER A 44 -9.93 -0.56 -5.43
C SER A 44 -9.52 -0.65 -6.90
N SER A 45 -9.21 0.46 -7.58
CA SER A 45 -8.73 0.45 -8.98
C SER A 45 -7.21 0.43 -9.10
N ASN A 46 -6.47 0.99 -8.14
CA ASN A 46 -5.01 1.08 -8.20
C ASN A 46 -4.28 0.12 -7.23
N ILE A 47 -4.98 -0.50 -6.28
CA ILE A 47 -4.39 -1.36 -5.23
C ILE A 47 -3.42 -2.40 -5.79
N TYR A 48 -3.75 -3.01 -6.94
CA TYR A 48 -2.94 -4.03 -7.58
C TYR A 48 -1.51 -3.55 -7.89
N ASN A 49 -1.36 -2.28 -8.29
CA ASN A 49 -0.07 -1.72 -8.65
C ASN A 49 0.90 -1.62 -7.46
N PHE A 50 0.35 -1.53 -6.25
CA PHE A 50 1.10 -1.47 -4.99
C PHE A 50 1.31 -2.86 -4.38
N VAL A 51 0.26 -3.68 -4.25
CA VAL A 51 0.40 -5.00 -3.60
C VAL A 51 1.17 -6.02 -4.44
N SER A 52 1.28 -5.80 -5.76
CA SER A 52 2.16 -6.60 -6.63
C SER A 52 3.65 -6.34 -6.38
N ARG A 53 4.01 -5.26 -5.67
CA ARG A 53 5.40 -4.98 -5.30
C ARG A 53 5.82 -5.90 -4.15
N PRO A 54 6.89 -6.69 -4.27
CA PRO A 54 7.35 -7.57 -3.20
C PRO A 54 7.77 -6.79 -1.95
N GLU A 55 8.20 -5.54 -2.11
CA GLU A 55 8.65 -4.67 -1.03
C GLU A 55 7.50 -4.08 -0.19
N ILE A 56 6.27 -4.06 -0.70
CA ILE A 56 5.12 -3.43 -0.03
C ILE A 56 4.30 -4.51 0.65
N ASP A 57 4.17 -4.53 1.98
CA ASP A 57 3.52 -5.64 2.70
C ASP A 57 1.98 -5.55 2.76
N GLY A 58 1.43 -4.42 2.34
CA GLY A 58 0.01 -4.13 2.43
C GLY A 58 -0.25 -2.65 2.30
N VAL A 59 -1.45 -2.22 2.71
CA VAL A 59 -1.88 -0.84 2.56
C VAL A 59 -2.61 -0.30 3.77
N LEU A 60 -2.43 0.99 4.04
CA LEU A 60 -3.24 1.78 4.97
C LEU A 60 -4.27 2.55 4.13
N VAL A 61 -5.54 2.16 4.23
CA VAL A 61 -6.61 2.70 3.38
C VAL A 61 -7.26 3.92 4.04
N GLY A 62 -7.26 5.05 3.35
CA GLY A 62 -7.95 6.28 3.78
C GLY A 62 -9.42 6.33 3.35
N ARG A 63 -9.80 7.34 2.54
CA ARG A 63 -11.19 7.62 2.10
C ARG A 63 -11.89 6.38 1.51
N ALA A 64 -11.18 5.58 0.73
CA ALA A 64 -11.73 4.36 0.12
C ALA A 64 -12.18 3.30 1.15
N GLY A 65 -11.73 3.42 2.40
CA GLY A 65 -12.12 2.59 3.54
C GLY A 65 -13.49 2.95 4.12
N LEU A 66 -14.01 4.15 3.83
CA LEU A 66 -15.31 4.61 4.32
C LEU A 66 -16.48 3.97 3.53
N ILE A 67 -16.19 3.37 2.37
CA ILE A 67 -17.17 2.66 1.55
C ILE A 67 -16.94 1.16 1.73
N ALA A 68 -17.84 0.48 2.45
CA ALA A 68 -17.66 -0.93 2.83
C ALA A 68 -17.37 -1.86 1.64
N SER A 69 -18.07 -1.71 0.52
CA SER A 69 -17.85 -2.52 -0.69
C SER A 69 -16.47 -2.30 -1.30
N SER A 70 -15.98 -1.05 -1.30
CA SER A 70 -14.63 -0.70 -1.75
C SER A 70 -13.57 -1.30 -0.83
N PHE A 71 -13.73 -1.15 0.49
CA PHE A 71 -12.79 -1.68 1.47
C PHE A 71 -12.70 -3.22 1.39
N ILE A 72 -13.84 -3.92 1.32
CA ILE A 72 -13.88 -5.39 1.16
C ILE A 72 -13.14 -5.81 -0.11
N LYS A 73 -13.33 -5.09 -1.23
CA LYS A 73 -12.63 -5.37 -2.49
C LYS A 73 -11.12 -5.21 -2.35
N ILE A 74 -10.66 -4.15 -1.68
CA ILE A 74 -9.24 -3.93 -1.38
C ILE A 74 -8.69 -5.08 -0.54
N CYS A 75 -9.36 -5.45 0.56
CA CYS A 75 -8.93 -6.56 1.42
C CYS A 75 -8.81 -7.89 0.66
N ARG A 76 -9.77 -8.21 -0.22
CA ARG A 76 -9.72 -9.43 -1.05
C ARG A 76 -8.50 -9.46 -1.97
N ILE A 77 -8.22 -8.35 -2.65
CA ILE A 77 -7.06 -8.24 -3.54
C ILE A 77 -5.76 -8.38 -2.74
N VAL A 78 -5.66 -7.73 -1.58
CA VAL A 78 -4.48 -7.85 -0.68
C VAL A 78 -4.30 -9.30 -0.23
N ALA A 79 -5.36 -9.97 0.21
CA ALA A 79 -5.31 -11.36 0.69
C ALA A 79 -4.87 -12.35 -0.40
N GLU A 80 -5.36 -12.15 -1.63
CA GLU A 80 -4.97 -12.95 -2.79
C GLU A 80 -3.47 -12.83 -3.11
N TYR A 81 -2.94 -11.60 -3.07
CA TYR A 81 -1.56 -11.32 -3.51
C TYR A 81 -0.49 -11.51 -2.46
N LYS A 82 -0.81 -11.26 -1.19
CA LYS A 82 0.17 -11.37 -0.10
C LYS A 82 0.20 -12.73 0.57
N LYS A 83 -0.62 -13.70 0.12
CA LYS A 83 -0.74 -15.05 0.70
C LYS A 83 -0.60 -14.97 2.21
N ILE A 84 -1.56 -14.29 2.84
CA ILE A 84 -1.70 -14.37 4.28
C ILE A 84 -2.09 -15.82 4.55
N ILE A 85 -1.13 -16.59 5.07
CA ILE A 85 -1.31 -17.98 5.50
C ILE A 85 -2.35 -18.02 6.62
#